data_AF-R9KWX2-F1
#
_entry.id   AF-R9KWX2-F1
#
_cell.length_a   1.000
_cell.length_b   1.000
_cell.length_c   1.000
_cell.angle_alpha   90.00
_cell.angle_beta   90.00
_cell.angle_gamma   90.00
#
_symmetry.space_group_name_H-M   'P 1'
#
loop_
_entity.id
_entity.type
_entity.pdbx_description
1 polymer ?
#
loop_
_entity_poly.entity_id
_entity_poly.type
_entity_poly.pdbx_seq_one_letter_code
_entity_poly.pdbx_strand_id
1 'polypeptide(L)'
;MTKQINFLDETNAYRFELKGNDDAVFEISKDTLIFNSNDFYRLFFKGLEEKPEYELVTPDIELKGQAKHVFDTVAAILKKACDSIDADWFKNVGIPPTESCEDEKKLDPKIEEK
;
A
#
# COMPACT_ATOMS: atom_id res chain seq x y z
N MET A 1 5.70 4.60 -10.12
CA MET A 1 7.02 5.25 -9.88
C MET A 1 7.63 4.69 -8.60
N THR A 2 8.94 4.42 -8.53
CA THR A 2 9.56 3.84 -7.32
C THR A 2 9.66 4.87 -6.20
N LYS A 3 9.15 4.55 -5.01
CA LYS A 3 9.17 5.38 -3.81
C LYS A 3 10.28 4.92 -2.87
N GLN A 4 11.00 5.85 -2.27
CA GLN A 4 12.12 5.53 -1.37
C GLN A 4 11.68 5.54 0.10
N ILE A 5 12.11 4.54 0.86
CA ILE A 5 11.92 4.44 2.30
C ILE A 5 13.30 4.45 2.96
N ASN A 6 13.57 5.48 3.75
CA ASN A 6 14.83 5.59 4.48
C ASN A 6 14.72 4.82 5.80
N PHE A 7 15.75 4.04 6.11
CA PHE A 7 15.88 3.39 7.40
C PHE A 7 16.78 4.21 8.33
N LEU A 8 16.31 4.44 9.56
CA LEU A 8 17.05 5.12 10.61
C LEU A 8 17.11 4.23 11.86
N ASP A 9 18.33 4.03 12.35
CA ASP A 9 18.60 3.33 13.60
C ASP A 9 18.65 4.34 14.76
N GLU A 10 17.48 4.74 15.24
CA GLU A 10 17.34 5.75 16.30
C GLU A 10 17.64 5.16 17.69
N THR A 11 17.86 6.01 18.68
CA THR A 11 18.24 5.56 20.03
C THR A 11 17.26 4.54 20.61
N ASN A 12 15.95 4.76 20.46
CA ASN A 12 14.90 3.94 21.10
C ASN A 12 14.05 3.12 20.11
N ALA A 13 14.23 3.32 18.80
CA ALA A 13 13.37 2.73 17.78
C ALA A 13 14.12 2.51 16.47
N TYR A 14 13.58 1.62 15.64
CA TYR A 14 13.91 1.51 14.23
C TYR A 14 12.84 2.24 13.44
N ARG A 15 13.25 3.24 12.66
CA ARG A 15 12.32 4.10 11.93
C ARG A 15 12.45 3.91 10.42
N PHE A 16 11.31 3.89 9.76
CA PHE A 16 11.17 3.79 8.31
C PHE A 16 10.38 5.00 7.81
N GLU A 17 11.03 5.88 7.06
CA GLU A 17 10.46 7.15 6.60
C GLU A 17 10.23 7.12 5.09
N LEU A 18 9.00 7.37 4.64
CA LEU A 18 8.70 7.46 3.23
C LEU A 18 9.14 8.84 2.69
N LYS A 19 10.12 8.85 1.79
CA LYS A 19 10.65 10.09 1.20
C LYS A 19 9.56 10.86 0.45
N GLY A 20 9.42 12.15 0.77
CA GLY A 20 8.41 13.03 0.18
C GLY A 20 7.04 12.97 0.87
N ASN A 21 6.94 12.25 2.00
CA ASN A 21 5.78 12.28 2.89
C ASN A 21 6.27 12.26 4.35
N ASP A 22 6.54 13.45 4.90
CA ASP A 22 7.11 13.62 6.24
C ASP A 22 6.18 13.11 7.36
N ASP A 23 4.88 12.96 7.07
CA ASP A 23 3.89 12.38 7.99
C ASP A 23 3.89 10.84 7.97
N ALA A 24 4.55 10.22 6.98
CA ALA A 24 4.57 8.78 6.81
C ALA A 24 5.80 8.13 7.45
N VAL A 25 5.75 8.03 8.78
CA VAL A 25 6.78 7.42 9.61
C VAL A 25 6.27 6.13 10.23
N PHE A 26 6.95 5.02 9.97
CA PHE A 26 6.69 3.73 10.62
C PHE A 26 7.81 3.41 11.62
N GLU A 27 7.45 3.10 12.85
CA GLU A 27 8.40 2.86 13.94
C GLU A 27 8.23 1.49 14.58
N ILE A 28 9.36 0.86 14.92
CA ILE A 28 9.42 -0.34 15.73
C ILE A 28 10.28 -0.02 16.96
N SER A 29 9.66 -0.02 18.14
CA SER A 29 10.39 0.17 19.40
C SER A 29 11.42 -0.94 19.62
N LYS A 30 12.64 -0.57 20.02
CA LYS A 30 13.72 -1.54 20.31
C LYS A 30 13.43 -2.41 21.54
N ASP A 31 12.63 -1.90 22.48
CA ASP A 31 12.26 -2.62 23.71
C ASP A 31 11.28 -3.76 23.44
N THR A 32 10.35 -3.55 22.50
CA THR A 32 9.25 -4.49 22.25
C THR A 32 9.39 -5.27 20.96
N LEU A 33 10.04 -4.70 19.94
CA LEU A 33 10.17 -5.25 18.59
C LEU A 33 8.83 -5.63 17.95
N ILE A 34 7.73 -5.00 18.39
CA ILE A 34 6.40 -5.29 17.89
C ILE A 34 6.23 -4.61 16.54
N PHE A 35 5.94 -5.40 15.51
CA PHE A 35 5.55 -4.93 14.20
C PHE A 35 4.03 -4.74 14.14
N ASN A 36 3.56 -3.50 14.00
CA ASN A 36 2.14 -3.21 13.83
C ASN A 36 1.74 -3.25 12.35
N SER A 37 1.06 -4.32 11.94
CA SER A 37 0.63 -4.52 10.55
C SER A 37 -0.42 -3.51 10.08
N ASN A 38 -1.27 -2.99 10.98
CA ASN A 38 -2.28 -2.00 10.63
C ASN A 38 -1.64 -0.64 10.31
N ASP A 39 -0.66 -0.21 11.11
CA ASP A 39 0.06 1.05 10.87
C ASP A 39 0.87 0.96 9.59
N PHE A 40 1.58 -0.16 9.40
CA PHE A 40 2.31 -0.46 8.18
C PHE A 40 1.42 -0.41 6.93
N TYR A 41 0.24 -1.06 6.97
CA TYR A 41 -0.73 -1.01 5.86
C TYR A 41 -1.22 0.43 5.60
N ARG A 42 -1.58 1.16 6.66
CA ARG A 42 -2.09 2.54 6.54
C ARG A 42 -1.08 3.48 5.90
N LEU A 43 0.20 3.30 6.21
CA LEU A 43 1.28 4.16 5.73
C LEU A 43 1.69 3.82 4.29
N PHE A 44 1.86 2.54 3.97
CA PHE A 44 2.47 2.13 2.70
C PHE A 44 1.48 1.58 1.66
N PHE A 45 0.25 1.23 2.03
CA PHE A 45 -0.66 0.50 1.14
C PHE A 45 -2.10 1.01 1.12
N LYS A 46 -2.47 1.96 1.98
CA LYS A 46 -3.80 2.55 1.97
C LYS A 46 -3.92 3.59 0.85
N GLY A 47 -4.99 3.51 0.07
CA GLY A 47 -5.33 4.52 -0.94
C GLY A 47 -4.38 4.53 -2.14
N LEU A 48 -3.84 3.38 -2.51
CA LEU A 48 -2.98 3.26 -3.69
C LEU A 48 -3.78 3.51 -4.97
N GLU A 49 -3.26 4.39 -5.83
CA GLU A 49 -3.79 4.67 -7.16
C GLU A 49 -3.08 3.86 -8.26
N GLU A 50 -1.88 3.36 -7.95
CA GLU A 50 -1.09 2.48 -8.81
C GLU A 50 -0.40 1.38 -7.98
N LYS A 51 0.09 0.35 -8.65
CA LYS A 51 0.88 -0.71 -7.99
C LYS A 51 2.12 -0.08 -7.34
N PRO A 52 2.32 -0.27 -6.03
CA PRO A 52 3.43 0.36 -5.33
C PRO A 52 4.74 -0.36 -5.61
N GLU A 53 5.80 0.42 -5.75
CA GLU A 53 7.18 -0.06 -5.80
C GLU A 53 7.99 0.72 -4.77
N TYR A 54 8.62 0.01 -3.83
CA TYR A 54 9.41 0.61 -2.75
C TYR A 54 10.86 0.18 -2.83
N GLU A 55 11.75 1.14 -2.58
CA GLU A 55 13.18 0.92 -2.39
C GLU A 55 13.54 1.29 -0.94
N LEU A 56 14.07 0.33 -0.18
CA LEU A 56 14.57 0.60 1.17
C LEU A 56 16.04 1.00 1.10
N VAL A 57 16.35 2.14 1.70
CA VAL A 57 17.68 2.71 1.73
C VAL A 57 18.23 2.59 3.15
N THR A 58 19.39 1.95 3.29
CA THR A 58 20.13 1.90 4.55
C THR A 58 20.90 3.20 4.78
N PRO A 59 21.23 3.55 6.04
CA PRO A 59 22.22 4.57 6.30
C PRO A 59 23.58 4.18 5.70
N ASP A 60 24.50 5.15 5.55
CA ASP A 60 25.86 4.94 5.01
C ASP A 60 26.76 4.01 5.86
N ILE A 61 26.24 3.53 6.99
CA ILE A 61 26.93 2.64 7.93
C ILE A 61 26.39 1.22 7.75
N GLU A 62 27.29 0.24 7.76
CA GLU A 62 26.93 -1.18 7.69
C GLU A 62 26.04 -1.60 8.88
N LEU A 63 24.80 -2.04 8.58
CA LEU A 63 23.86 -2.52 9.59
C LEU A 63 24.31 -3.88 10.15
N LYS A 64 24.24 -4.03 11.49
CA LYS A 64 24.63 -5.26 12.19
C LYS A 64 23.60 -5.67 13.24
N GLY A 65 23.65 -6.95 13.63
CA GLY A 65 22.83 -7.50 14.72
C GLY A 65 21.33 -7.29 14.52
N GLN A 66 20.67 -6.77 15.55
CA GLN A 66 19.23 -6.57 15.58
C GLN A 66 18.73 -5.59 14.52
N ALA A 67 19.45 -4.47 14.29
CA ALA A 67 19.08 -3.48 13.29
C ALA A 67 19.02 -4.09 11.88
N LYS A 68 20.02 -4.91 11.54
CA LYS A 68 20.03 -5.65 10.28
C LYS A 68 18.85 -6.61 10.16
N HIS A 69 18.57 -7.37 11.23
CA HIS A 69 17.47 -8.32 11.21
C HIS A 69 16.10 -7.64 11.02
N VAL A 70 15.88 -6.52 11.71
CA VAL A 70 14.65 -5.71 11.56
C VAL A 70 14.55 -5.15 10.15
N PHE A 71 15.62 -4.55 9.64
CA PHE A 71 15.68 -4.04 8.28
C PHE A 71 15.34 -5.12 7.24
N ASP A 72 16.03 -6.27 7.28
CA ASP A 72 15.83 -7.37 6.33
C ASP A 72 14.39 -7.91 6.40
N THR A 73 13.82 -7.99 7.61
CA THR A 73 12.45 -8.47 7.82
C THR A 73 11.42 -7.52 7.21
N VAL A 74 11.55 -6.22 7.48
CA VAL A 74 10.63 -5.22 6.91
C VAL A 74 10.79 -5.13 5.39
N ALA A 75 12.02 -5.23 4.88
CA ALA A 75 12.29 -5.30 3.44
C ALA A 75 11.59 -6.50 2.78
N ALA A 76 11.67 -7.68 3.41
CA ALA A 76 11.01 -8.88 2.92
C ALA A 76 9.48 -8.77 2.93
N ILE A 77 8.90 -8.17 3.98
CA ILE A 77 7.46 -7.92 4.07
C ILE A 77 7.01 -6.94 2.99
N LEU A 78 7.70 -5.81 2.82
CA LEU A 78 7.41 -4.81 1.79
C LEU A 78 7.44 -5.43 0.40
N LYS A 79 8.53 -6.13 0.07
CA LYS A 79 8.69 -6.80 -1.22
C LYS A 79 7.56 -7.79 -1.45
N LYS A 80 7.29 -8.67 -0.49
CA LYS A 80 6.23 -9.69 -0.63
C LYS A 80 4.85 -9.06 -0.81
N ALA A 81 4.56 -7.97 -0.09
CA ALA A 81 3.30 -7.24 -0.24
C ALA A 81 3.18 -6.63 -1.64
N CYS A 82 4.20 -5.93 -2.14
CA CYS A 82 4.23 -5.39 -3.50
C CYS A 82 4.10 -6.48 -4.59
N ASP A 83 4.81 -7.59 -4.43
CA ASP A 83 4.78 -8.72 -5.37
C ASP A 83 3.39 -9.37 -5.42
N SER A 84 2.68 -9.41 -4.28
CA SER A 84 1.34 -10.00 -4.18
C SER A 84 0.21 -9.11 -4.70
N ILE A 85 0.48 -7.82 -4.93
CA ILE A 85 -0.50 -6.88 -5.49
C ILE A 85 -0.55 -7.07 -7.01
N ASP A 86 -1.75 -7.37 -7.52
CA ASP A 86 -1.98 -7.49 -8.96
C ASP A 86 -2.00 -6.09 -9.60
N ALA A 87 -1.25 -5.92 -10.70
CA ALA A 87 -1.26 -4.67 -11.46
C ALA A 87 -2.62 -4.39 -12.11
N ASP A 88 -3.43 -5.42 -12.34
CA ASP A 88 -4.75 -5.31 -12.96
C ASP A 88 -5.77 -4.60 -12.06
N TRP A 89 -5.55 -4.56 -10.74
CA TRP A 89 -6.41 -3.83 -9.81
C TRP A 89 -6.48 -2.33 -10.11
N PHE A 90 -5.48 -1.77 -10.79
CA PHE A 90 -5.38 -0.35 -11.11
C PHE A 90 -5.80 -0.03 -12.55
N LYS A 91 -6.22 -1.02 -13.35
CA LYS A 91 -6.61 -0.79 -14.76
C LYS A 91 -8.03 -0.23 -14.93
N ASN A 92 -8.89 -0.39 -13.92
CA ASN A 92 -10.32 -0.03 -14.01
C ASN A 92 -10.74 1.17 -13.15
N VAL A 93 -9.80 1.88 -12.52
CA VAL A 93 -10.12 3.00 -11.60
C VAL A 93 -10.64 4.25 -12.34
N GLY A 94 -10.70 4.22 -13.69
CA GLY A 94 -11.15 5.32 -14.54
C GLY A 94 -12.49 5.11 -15.26
N ILE A 95 -13.20 3.99 -15.06
CA ILE A 95 -14.53 3.80 -15.65
C ILE A 95 -15.55 3.97 -14.52
N PRO A 96 -16.33 5.07 -14.46
CA PRO A 96 -17.47 5.15 -13.56
C PRO A 96 -18.38 3.95 -13.85
N PRO A 97 -19.09 3.39 -12.85
CA PRO A 97 -20.03 2.30 -13.11
C PRO A 97 -20.97 2.78 -14.21
N THR A 98 -20.87 2.16 -15.39
CA THR A 98 -21.91 2.31 -16.39
C THR A 98 -23.15 1.72 -15.74
N GLU A 99 -24.05 2.58 -15.26
CA GLU A 99 -25.44 2.24 -15.02
C GLU A 99 -25.99 1.70 -16.35
N SER A 100 -25.81 0.40 -16.56
CA SER A 100 -26.65 -0.36 -17.46
C SER A 100 -27.80 -0.85 -16.60
N CYS A 101 -28.72 0.06 -16.28
CA CYS A 101 -30.08 -0.38 -15.98
C CYS A 101 -30.60 -0.99 -17.28
N GLU A 102 -30.60 -2.31 -17.36
CA GLU A 102 -31.38 -3.04 -18.35
C GLU A 102 -32.85 -2.73 -18.09
N ASP A 103 -33.38 -1.69 -18.74
CA ASP A 103 -34.81 -1.42 -18.84
C ASP A 103 -35.43 -2.49 -19.76
N GLU A 104 -35.61 -3.69 -19.23
CA GLU A 104 -36.56 -4.65 -19.78
C GLU A 104 -37.98 -4.15 -19.50
N LYS A 105 -38.52 -3.31 -20.39
CA LYS A 105 -39.98 -3.21 -20.58
C LYS A 105 -40.32 -3.29 -22.06
N LYS A 106 -40.73 -4.51 -22.43
CA LYS A 106 -41.47 -4.82 -23.65
C LYS A 106 -42.64 -3.85 -23.80
N LEU A 107 -42.67 -3.19 -24.96
CA LEU A 107 -43.74 -2.33 -25.41
C LEU A 107 -44.86 -3.23 -25.97
N ASP A 108 -45.94 -3.43 -25.23
CA ASP A 108 -47.19 -3.98 -25.78
C ASP A 108 -48.16 -2.83 -26.09
N PRO A 109 -48.45 -2.51 -27.37
CA PRO A 109 -49.54 -1.60 -27.69
C PRO A 109 -50.84 -2.40 -27.80
N LYS A 110 -51.72 -2.29 -26.81
CA LYS A 110 -53.16 -2.52 -26.99
C LYS A 110 -53.98 -1.43 -26.31
N ILE A 111 -54.30 -0.43 -27.11
CA ILE A 111 -55.36 0.57 -26.96
C ILE A 111 -55.97 0.59 -28.37
N GLU A 112 -57.26 0.53 -28.68
CA GLU A 112 -58.57 0.55 -28.03
C GLU A 112 -59.47 -0.31 -28.97
N GLU A 113 -60.74 -0.66 -28.76
CA GLU A 113 -61.87 0.18 -28.38
C GLU A 113 -63.11 -0.71 -28.17
N LYS A 114 -64.15 -0.09 -27.60
CA LYS A 114 -65.43 -0.63 -27.15
C LYS A 114 -66.33 -1.24 -28.23
#